data_AF-A0A2V6MW74-F1
#
_entry.id   AF-A0A2V6MW74-F1
#
_cell.length_a   1.000
_cell.length_b   1.000
_cell.length_c   1.000
_cell.angle_alpha   90.00
_cell.angle_beta   90.00
_cell.angle_gamma   90.00
#
_symmetry.space_group_name_H-M   'P 1'
#
loop_
_entity.id
_entity.type
_entity.pdbx_description
1 polymer ?
#
loop_
_entity_poly.entity_id
_entity_poly.type
_entity_poly.pdbx_seq_one_letter_code
_entity_poly.pdbx_strand_id
1 'polypeptide(L)'
;MHPERRARFNSDFSPEKYAGLLRCVNETEKWPADFRISETPIFLTREFCDEVVGAANEIVAKTRTAEFARHAATAIPSGLEVPNETTHPNFLVVDFGICTVGNRLV
;
A
#
# COMPACT_ATOMS: atom_id res chain seq x y z
N MET A 1 -4.39 -15.48 2.63
CA MET A 1 -4.78 -14.89 3.94
C MET A 1 -4.67 -15.95 5.02
N HIS A 2 -4.42 -15.58 6.28
CA HIS A 2 -4.52 -16.46 7.45
C HIS A 2 -5.93 -16.38 8.09
N PRO A 3 -6.91 -17.22 7.69
CA PRO A 3 -8.28 -17.16 8.20
C PRO A 3 -8.38 -17.41 9.71
N GLU A 4 -7.52 -18.25 10.26
CA GLU A 4 -7.45 -18.56 11.69
C GLU A 4 -7.05 -17.33 12.53
N ARG A 5 -6.14 -16.49 12.01
CA ARG A 5 -5.72 -15.26 12.68
C ARG A 5 -6.82 -14.20 12.63
N ARG A 6 -7.51 -14.10 11.49
CA ARG A 6 -8.71 -13.25 11.31
C ARG A 6 -9.80 -13.63 12.31
N ALA A 7 -10.14 -14.92 12.39
CA ALA A 7 -11.17 -15.42 13.30
C ALA A 7 -10.82 -15.11 14.76
N ARG A 8 -9.56 -15.38 15.15
CA ARG A 8 -9.07 -15.10 16.51
C ARG A 8 -9.08 -13.60 16.85
N PHE A 9 -8.67 -12.74 15.93
CA PHE A 9 -8.71 -11.30 16.14
C PHE A 9 -10.15 -10.81 16.32
N ASN A 10 -11.06 -11.25 15.45
CA ASN A 10 -12.46 -10.86 15.50
C ASN A 10 -13.14 -11.31 16.81
N SER A 11 -12.83 -12.52 17.31
CA SER A 11 -13.39 -13.01 18.58
C SER A 11 -12.89 -12.26 19.81
N ASP A 12 -11.70 -11.66 19.73
CA ASP A 12 -11.04 -10.95 20.83
C ASP A 12 -11.16 -9.42 20.70
N PHE A 13 -11.73 -8.92 19.59
CA PHE A 13 -11.89 -7.50 19.35
C PHE A 13 -12.86 -6.87 20.35
N SER A 14 -12.52 -5.68 20.85
CA SER A 14 -13.43 -4.84 21.60
C SER A 14 -13.21 -3.36 21.29
N PRO A 15 -14.25 -2.51 21.41
CA PRO A 15 -14.11 -1.06 21.22
C PRO A 15 -13.05 -0.44 22.13
N GLU A 16 -12.86 -0.97 23.34
CA GLU A 16 -11.89 -0.47 24.33
C GLU A 16 -10.45 -0.74 23.87
N LYS A 17 -10.18 -1.90 23.25
CA LYS A 17 -8.86 -2.22 22.68
C LYS A 17 -8.54 -1.29 21.52
N TYR A 18 -9.52 -1.01 20.66
CA TYR A 18 -9.34 -0.05 19.57
C TYR A 18 -9.13 1.38 20.08
N ALA A 19 -9.91 1.83 21.06
CA ALA A 19 -9.70 3.12 21.72
C ALA A 19 -8.30 3.21 22.36
N GLY A 20 -7.80 2.10 22.92
CA GLY A 20 -6.43 1.99 23.41
C GLY A 20 -5.37 2.18 22.32
N LEU A 21 -5.56 1.59 21.14
CA LEU A 21 -4.70 1.81 19.97
C LEU A 21 -4.72 3.28 19.52
N LEU A 22 -5.91 3.87 19.39
CA LEU A 22 -6.04 5.28 18.99
C LEU A 22 -5.31 6.21 19.97
N ARG A 23 -5.47 5.98 21.27
CA ARG A 23 -4.77 6.73 22.30
C ARG A 23 -3.26 6.57 22.18
N CYS A 24 -2.77 5.33 22.04
CA CYS A 24 -1.35 5.04 21.87
C CYS A 24 -0.74 5.83 20.70
N VAL A 25 -1.41 5.86 19.55
CA VAL A 25 -0.91 6.60 18.38
C VAL A 25 -0.96 8.11 18.63
N ASN A 26 -2.08 8.62 19.16
CA ASN A 26 -2.28 10.05 19.36
C ASN A 26 -1.44 10.66 20.49
N GLU A 27 -0.93 9.84 21.42
CA GLU A 27 -0.04 10.28 22.50
C GLU A 27 1.46 10.20 22.14
N THR A 28 1.81 9.57 21.00
CA THR A 28 3.21 9.42 20.59
C THR A 28 3.80 10.72 20.07
N GLU A 29 2.99 11.55 19.41
CA GLU A 29 3.42 12.79 18.76
C GLU A 29 2.73 14.01 19.35
N LYS A 30 3.26 15.19 19.06
CA LYS A 30 2.71 16.47 19.54
C LYS A 30 1.25 16.70 19.08
N TRP A 31 0.89 16.14 17.94
CA TRP A 31 -0.42 16.31 17.32
C TRP A 31 -1.06 14.93 17.11
N PRO A 32 -2.39 14.82 17.28
CA PRO A 32 -3.10 13.60 16.99
C PRO A 32 -3.02 13.25 15.50
N ALA A 33 -3.19 11.98 15.17
CA ALA A 33 -3.28 11.51 13.79
C ALA A 33 -4.43 12.22 13.06
N ASP A 34 -4.13 12.77 11.89
CA ASP A 34 -5.07 13.41 10.97
C ASP A 34 -5.66 12.42 9.95
N PHE A 35 -5.33 11.13 10.09
CA PHE A 35 -5.82 10.03 9.27
C PHE A 35 -6.56 8.99 10.11
N ARG A 36 -7.38 8.17 9.45
CA ARG A 36 -8.09 7.06 10.09
C ARG A 36 -7.16 5.87 10.26
N ILE A 37 -7.16 5.29 11.46
CA ILE A 37 -6.46 4.05 11.77
C ILE A 37 -7.46 2.91 11.58
N SER A 38 -7.08 1.85 10.87
CA SER A 38 -7.97 0.70 10.72
C SER A 38 -8.12 -0.04 12.05
N GLU A 39 -9.35 -0.46 12.36
CA GLU A 39 -9.69 -1.24 13.55
C GLU A 39 -9.04 -2.62 13.56
N THR A 40 -8.51 -3.07 12.41
CA THR A 40 -7.98 -4.41 12.27
C THR A 40 -6.77 -4.48 11.34
N PRO A 41 -5.75 -5.30 11.67
CA PRO A 41 -4.65 -5.54 10.76
C PRO A 41 -5.08 -6.40 9.56
N ILE A 42 -4.26 -6.38 8.52
CA ILE A 42 -4.34 -7.33 7.40
C ILE A 42 -3.56 -8.60 7.73
N PHE A 43 -4.08 -9.76 7.36
CA PHE A 43 -3.49 -11.07 7.67
C PHE A 43 -3.08 -11.81 6.39
N LEU A 44 -2.08 -11.29 5.70
CA LEU A 44 -1.56 -11.90 4.47
C LEU A 44 -0.62 -13.07 4.80
N THR A 45 -0.60 -14.08 3.93
CA THR A 45 0.37 -15.19 4.05
C THR A 45 1.70 -14.73 3.49
N ARG A 46 2.81 -15.36 3.92
CA ARG A 46 4.14 -14.99 3.42
C ARG A 46 4.23 -15.15 1.90
N GLU A 47 3.68 -16.24 1.39
CA GLU A 47 3.69 -16.57 -0.04
C GLU A 47 3.01 -15.47 -0.87
N PHE A 48 1.86 -14.96 -0.40
CA PHE A 48 1.14 -13.89 -1.09
C PHE A 48 1.85 -12.53 -0.96
N CYS A 49 2.47 -12.25 0.19
CA CYS A 49 3.31 -11.05 0.32
C CYS A 49 4.47 -11.08 -0.67
N ASP A 50 5.16 -12.22 -0.79
CA ASP A 50 6.28 -12.39 -1.70
C ASP A 50 5.83 -12.24 -3.17
N GLU A 51 4.64 -12.74 -3.52
CA GLU A 51 4.01 -12.54 -4.84
C GLU A 51 3.76 -11.05 -5.15
N VAL A 52 3.12 -10.32 -4.23
CA VAL A 52 2.83 -8.88 -4.41
C VAL A 52 4.12 -8.05 -4.49
N VAL A 53 5.12 -8.35 -3.65
CA VAL A 53 6.43 -7.68 -3.69
C VAL A 53 7.16 -7.98 -5.01
N GLY A 54 7.10 -9.22 -5.49
CA GLY A 54 7.63 -9.60 -6.80
C GLY A 54 6.98 -8.80 -7.93
N ALA A 55 5.64 -8.77 -7.96
CA ALA A 55 4.88 -8.00 -8.94
C ALA A 55 5.21 -6.50 -8.89
N ALA A 56 5.34 -5.92 -7.69
CA ALA A 56 5.74 -4.52 -7.51
C ALA A 56 7.11 -4.25 -8.14
N ASN A 57 8.09 -5.09 -7.85
CA ASN A 57 9.44 -4.96 -8.39
C ASN A 57 9.47 -5.11 -9.92
N GLU A 58 8.65 -6.00 -10.49
CA GLU A 58 8.52 -6.13 -11.94
C GLU A 58 7.91 -4.88 -12.60
N ILE A 59 6.87 -4.30 -11.99
CA ILE A 59 6.27 -3.04 -12.47
C ILE A 59 7.31 -1.92 -12.42
N VAL A 60 8.00 -1.77 -11.28
CA VAL A 60 9.07 -0.78 -11.10
C VAL A 60 10.18 -0.96 -12.13
N ALA A 61 10.59 -2.19 -12.43
CA ALA A 61 11.61 -2.43 -13.43
C ALA A 61 11.17 -1.98 -14.84
N LYS A 62 9.90 -2.21 -15.19
CA LYS A 62 9.33 -1.82 -16.49
C LYS A 62 9.19 -0.30 -16.63
N THR A 63 8.84 0.42 -15.56
CA THR A 63 8.69 1.89 -15.59
C THR A 63 10.02 2.64 -15.64
N ARG A 64 11.15 1.99 -15.34
CA ARG A 64 12.48 2.61 -15.33
C ARG A 64 13.26 2.51 -16.65
N THR A 65 12.59 2.12 -17.73
CA THR A 65 13.20 2.00 -19.05
C THR A 65 13.12 3.33 -19.82
N ALA A 66 14.10 3.60 -20.68
CA ALA A 66 14.07 4.78 -21.56
C ALA A 66 12.88 4.75 -22.53
N GLU A 67 12.47 3.55 -22.95
CA GLU A 67 11.29 3.34 -23.78
C GLU A 67 10.00 3.75 -23.06
N PHE A 68 9.83 3.31 -21.80
CA PHE A 68 8.69 3.71 -20.99
C PHE A 68 8.66 5.22 -20.79
N ALA A 69 9.79 5.86 -20.46
CA ALA A 69 9.86 7.31 -20.28
C ALA A 69 9.40 8.08 -21.53
N ARG A 70 9.86 7.66 -22.71
CA ARG A 70 9.45 8.26 -23.99
C ARG A 70 7.96 8.09 -24.26
N HIS A 71 7.37 6.95 -23.89
CA HIS A 71 5.94 6.72 -24.04
C HIS A 71 5.11 7.51 -23.01
N ALA A 72 5.55 7.53 -21.75
CA ALA A 72 4.87 8.23 -20.67
C ALA A 72 4.85 9.76 -20.86
N ALA A 73 5.87 10.32 -21.53
CA ALA A 73 5.92 11.75 -21.83
C ALA A 73 4.68 12.25 -22.60
N THR A 74 4.04 11.42 -23.41
CA THR A 74 2.82 11.81 -24.14
C THR A 74 1.56 11.82 -23.27
N ALA A 75 1.63 11.30 -22.04
CA ALA A 75 0.52 11.32 -21.08
C ALA A 75 0.40 12.65 -20.32
N ILE A 76 1.46 13.48 -20.35
CA ILE A 76 1.47 14.80 -19.72
C ILE A 76 0.76 15.80 -20.64
N PRO A 77 -0.29 16.50 -20.19
CA PRO A 77 -0.93 17.54 -20.98
C PRO A 77 0.04 18.68 -21.29
N SER A 78 -0.10 19.26 -22.48
CA SER A 78 0.77 20.37 -22.91
C SER A 78 0.68 21.56 -21.94
N GLY A 79 1.84 22.07 -21.52
CA GLY A 79 1.96 23.17 -20.55
C GLY A 79 1.96 22.74 -19.08
N LEU A 80 1.85 21.43 -18.79
CA LEU A 80 1.96 20.86 -17.44
C LEU A 80 3.25 20.06 -17.22
N GLU A 81 4.19 20.15 -18.15
CA GLU A 81 5.51 19.52 -18.02
C GLU A 81 6.30 20.15 -16.87
N VAL A 82 6.91 19.30 -16.03
CA VAL A 82 7.76 19.76 -14.94
C VAL A 82 9.15 20.08 -15.49
N PRO A 83 9.64 21.34 -15.39
CA PRO A 83 10.97 21.67 -15.88
C PRO A 83 12.05 20.99 -15.03
N ASN A 84 13.12 20.55 -15.69
CA ASN A 84 14.28 19.89 -15.05
C ASN A 84 13.93 18.61 -14.28
N GLU A 85 12.97 17.82 -14.78
CA GLU A 85 12.68 16.50 -14.22
C GLU A 85 13.91 15.59 -14.21
N THR A 86 14.12 14.88 -13.10
CA THR A 86 15.23 13.95 -12.93
C THR A 86 14.95 12.60 -13.58
N THR A 87 15.98 11.95 -14.13
CA THR A 87 15.86 10.61 -14.71
C THR A 87 15.48 9.53 -13.68
N HIS A 88 15.69 9.80 -12.39
CA HIS A 88 15.27 8.93 -11.29
C HIS A 88 14.17 9.62 -10.48
N PRO A 89 13.03 8.95 -10.24
CA PRO A 89 12.00 9.50 -9.37
C PRO A 89 12.50 9.51 -7.92
N ASN A 90 12.16 10.57 -7.18
CA ASN A 90 12.48 10.66 -5.75
C ASN A 90 11.72 9.60 -4.94
N PHE A 91 10.49 9.30 -5.35
CA PHE A 91 9.64 8.29 -4.75
C PHE A 91 8.86 7.56 -5.85
N LEU A 92 8.63 6.27 -5.64
CA LEU A 92 7.79 5.45 -6.50
C LEU A 92 6.96 4.51 -5.63
N VAL A 93 5.66 4.52 -5.85
CA VAL A 93 4.70 3.69 -5.11
C VAL A 93 3.89 2.88 -6.12
N VAL A 94 3.64 1.62 -5.78
CA VAL A 94 2.76 0.74 -6.55
C VAL A 94 1.66 0.28 -5.60
N ASP A 95 0.43 0.69 -5.89
CA ASP A 95 -0.73 0.33 -5.11
C ASP A 95 -1.44 -0.87 -5.73
N PHE A 96 -1.75 -1.88 -4.91
CA PHE A 96 -2.48 -3.08 -5.34
C PHE A 96 -3.89 -3.09 -4.75
N GLY A 97 -4.88 -3.23 -5.62
CA GLY A 97 -6.22 -3.67 -5.22
C GLY A 97 -6.24 -5.19 -5.11
N ILE A 98 -6.29 -5.72 -3.89
CA ILE A 98 -6.35 -7.18 -3.67
C ILE A 98 -7.81 -7.64 -3.76
N CYS A 99 -8.04 -8.65 -4.59
CA CYS A 99 -9.35 -9.24 -4.85
C CYS A 99 -9.38 -10.73 -4.47
N THR A 100 -10.55 -11.34 -4.62
CA THR A 100 -10.72 -12.79 -4.40
C THR A 100 -11.35 -13.44 -5.62
N VAL A 101 -10.79 -14.59 -6.01
CA VAL A 101 -11.41 -15.48 -7.00
C VAL A 101 -11.59 -16.83 -6.32
N GLY A 102 -12.84 -17.17 -5.99
CA GLY A 102 -13.14 -18.25 -5.05
C GLY A 102 -12.54 -17.93 -3.67
N ASN A 103 -11.75 -18.85 -3.12
CA ASN A 103 -11.08 -18.66 -1.82
C ASN A 103 -9.61 -18.23 -1.93
N ARG A 104 -9.13 -17.83 -3.12
CA ARG A 104 -7.75 -17.40 -3.35
C ARG A 104 -7.68 -15.88 -3.47
N LEU A 105 -6.68 -15.28 -2.82
CA LEU A 105 -6.33 -13.87 -3.05
C LEU A 105 -5.68 -13.72 -4.42
N VAL A 106 -6.05 -12.66 -5.15
CA VAL A 106 -5.47 -12.28 -6.44
C VAL A 106 -5.26 -10.77 -6.52
#